data_AF-W1TZN8-F1
#
_entry.id   AF-W1TZN8-F1
#
_cell.length_a   1.000
_cell.length_b   1.000
_cell.length_c   1.000
_cell.angle_alpha   90.00
_cell.angle_beta   90.00
_cell.angle_gamma   90.00
#
_symmetry.space_group_name_H-M   'P 1'
#
loop_
_entity.id
_entity.type
_entity.pdbx_description
1 polymer ?
#
loop_
_entity_poly.entity_id
_entity_poly.type
_entity_poly.pdbx_seq_one_letter_code
_entity_poly.pdbx_strand_id
1 'polypeptide(L)'
;MVIGIGSTSEAVNSTVIGNNNTLTGGKRDSDGVRRNNSIVVGESLEVEGTHNAVFGTDYMNWDRKLTKVAGEQNTVIGVGNLVGYTAEKDLSD
;
A
#
# COMPACT_ATOMS: atom_id res chain seq x y z
N MET A 1 2.41 -13.56 3.63
CA MET A 1 1.15 -14.12 4.17
C MET A 1 0.01 -13.18 3.84
N VAL A 2 -1.15 -13.68 3.42
CA VAL A 2 -2.33 -12.85 3.07
C VAL A 2 -3.55 -13.36 3.82
N ILE A 3 -4.33 -12.45 4.42
CA ILE A 3 -5.56 -12.75 5.17
C ILE A 3 -6.65 -11.73 4.81
N GLY A 4 -7.65 -12.13 4.03
CA GLY A 4 -8.80 -11.29 3.62
C GLY A 4 -9.21 -11.51 2.16
N ILE A 5 -10.39 -11.00 1.76
CA ILE A 5 -10.94 -11.23 0.41
C ILE A 5 -10.39 -10.16 -0.55
N GLY A 6 -9.98 -10.59 -1.75
CA GLY A 6 -9.53 -9.68 -2.81
C GLY A 6 -8.15 -9.04 -2.60
N SER A 7 -7.41 -9.45 -1.57
CA SER A 7 -6.07 -8.93 -1.28
C SER A 7 -4.96 -9.76 -1.94
N THR A 8 -3.85 -9.13 -2.33
CA THR A 8 -2.70 -9.76 -2.99
C THR A 8 -1.36 -9.26 -2.45
N SER A 9 -0.31 -10.09 -2.54
CA SER A 9 1.06 -9.71 -2.18
C SER A 9 2.09 -10.44 -3.03
N GLU A 10 3.02 -9.70 -3.64
CA GLU A 10 4.12 -10.24 -4.46
C GLU A 10 5.47 -10.25 -3.73
N ALA A 11 5.51 -9.76 -2.50
CA ALA A 11 6.75 -9.53 -1.76
C ALA A 11 7.13 -10.71 -0.83
N VAL A 12 8.42 -11.07 -0.78
CA VAL A 12 8.96 -12.08 0.16
C VAL A 12 9.09 -11.47 1.55
N ASN A 13 8.74 -12.25 2.60
CA ASN A 13 8.72 -11.86 4.02
C ASN A 13 7.66 -10.78 4.39
N SER A 14 6.52 -10.75 3.69
CA SER A 14 5.41 -9.82 3.96
C SER A 14 4.24 -10.46 4.71
N THR A 15 3.38 -9.61 5.31
CA THR A 15 2.04 -9.93 5.81
C THR A 15 1.02 -8.88 5.36
N VAL A 16 -0.09 -9.29 4.75
CA VAL A 16 -1.18 -8.41 4.28
C VAL A 16 -2.51 -8.86 4.88
N ILE A 17 -3.27 -7.95 5.48
CA ILE A 17 -4.51 -8.24 6.23
C ILE A 17 -5.63 -7.26 5.81
N GLY A 18 -6.85 -7.74 5.63
CA GLY A 18 -8.02 -6.94 5.23
C GLY A 18 -8.43 -7.13 3.77
N ASN A 19 -9.37 -6.33 3.28
CA ASN A 19 -10.03 -6.56 1.99
C ASN A 19 -9.47 -5.66 0.87
N ASN A 20 -9.34 -6.22 -0.34
CA ASN A 20 -8.95 -5.50 -1.56
C ASN A 20 -7.61 -4.73 -1.45
N ASN A 21 -6.65 -5.24 -0.66
CA ASN A 21 -5.33 -4.62 -0.53
C ASN A 21 -4.32 -5.25 -1.48
N THR A 22 -3.48 -4.44 -2.10
CA THR A 22 -2.44 -4.90 -3.01
C THR A 22 -1.07 -4.40 -2.55
N LEU A 23 -0.16 -5.33 -2.23
CA LEU A 23 1.25 -5.04 -1.94
C LEU A 23 2.14 -5.53 -3.09
N THR A 24 2.75 -4.59 -3.81
CA THR A 24 3.62 -4.86 -4.97
C THR A 24 5.04 -4.35 -4.73
N GLY A 25 5.95 -4.58 -5.67
CA GLY A 25 7.28 -3.96 -5.67
C GLY A 25 8.20 -4.48 -4.57
N GLY A 26 9.16 -5.35 -4.91
CA GLY A 26 10.20 -5.81 -3.98
C GLY A 26 11.58 -5.30 -4.41
N LYS A 27 12.36 -4.70 -3.50
CA LYS A 27 13.76 -4.34 -3.82
C LYS A 27 14.64 -5.59 -3.79
N ARG A 28 15.51 -5.72 -4.79
CA ARG A 28 16.57 -6.75 -4.80
C ARG A 28 17.62 -6.36 -3.78
N ASP A 29 17.91 -7.30 -2.90
CA ASP A 29 19.01 -7.22 -1.96
C ASP A 29 20.34 -7.53 -2.67
N SER A 30 21.45 -7.33 -1.97
CA SER A 30 22.82 -7.55 -2.44
C SER A 30 23.09 -8.98 -2.93
N ASP A 31 22.33 -9.95 -2.45
CA ASP A 31 22.37 -11.34 -2.92
C ASP A 31 21.40 -11.64 -4.09
N GLY A 32 20.74 -10.61 -4.62
CA GLY A 32 19.85 -10.68 -5.79
C GLY A 32 18.42 -11.10 -5.46
N VAL A 33 18.08 -11.40 -4.21
CA VAL A 33 16.73 -11.81 -3.80
C VAL A 33 15.87 -10.60 -3.51
N ARG A 34 14.60 -10.61 -3.95
CA ARG A 34 13.64 -9.55 -3.63
C ARG A 34 13.10 -9.76 -2.21
N ARG A 35 13.36 -8.84 -1.29
CA ARG A 35 12.87 -8.92 0.09
C ARG A 35 12.21 -7.61 0.53
N ASN A 36 11.10 -7.73 1.24
CA ASN A 36 10.51 -6.63 1.98
C ASN A 36 10.34 -7.04 3.46
N ASN A 37 10.26 -6.07 4.37
CA ASN A 37 9.96 -6.29 5.79
C ASN A 37 8.54 -5.78 6.10
N SER A 38 7.51 -6.39 5.49
CA SER A 38 6.19 -5.75 5.38
C SER A 38 5.07 -6.27 6.26
N ILE A 39 4.29 -5.32 6.77
CA ILE A 39 2.92 -5.51 7.28
C ILE A 39 2.01 -4.50 6.54
N VAL A 40 0.86 -4.91 6.00
CA VAL A 40 -0.16 -4.01 5.39
C VAL A 40 -1.53 -4.39 5.93
N VAL A 41 -2.32 -3.42 6.40
CA VAL A 41 -3.61 -3.67 7.05
C VAL A 41 -4.63 -2.61 6.62
N GLY A 42 -5.84 -2.98 6.18
CA GLY A 42 -6.88 -1.99 5.85
C GLY A 42 -7.89 -2.44 4.81
N GLU A 43 -8.51 -1.50 4.11
CA GLU A 43 -9.40 -1.75 2.97
C GLU A 43 -8.95 -0.91 1.77
N SER A 44 -8.91 -1.52 0.59
CA SER A 44 -8.70 -0.85 -0.70
C SER A 44 -7.40 -0.02 -0.76
N LEU A 45 -6.30 -0.59 -0.24
CA LEU A 45 -4.98 0.02 -0.27
C LEU A 45 -4.13 -0.52 -1.44
N GLU A 46 -3.36 0.36 -2.08
CA GLU A 46 -2.28 -0.03 -3.00
C GLU A 46 -0.94 0.50 -2.49
N VAL A 47 -0.01 -0.41 -2.23
CA VAL A 47 1.29 -0.11 -1.58
C VAL A 47 2.43 -0.74 -2.38
N GLU A 48 3.47 0.05 -2.66
CA GLU A 48 4.71 -0.40 -3.30
C GLU A 48 5.84 -0.56 -2.25
N GLY A 49 6.70 -1.59 -2.33
CA GLY A 49 7.72 -1.86 -1.29
C GLY A 49 8.93 -0.91 -1.34
N THR A 50 9.67 -0.63 -0.26
CA THR A 50 10.21 -1.54 0.77
C THR A 50 10.28 -0.85 2.15
N HIS A 51 10.36 -1.65 3.23
CA HIS A 51 10.29 -1.40 4.69
C HIS A 51 9.01 -0.99 5.46
N ASN A 52 7.86 -0.72 4.82
CA ASN A 52 6.51 -1.19 5.21
C ASN A 52 6.03 -1.15 6.70
N ALA A 53 4.88 -1.78 6.98
CA ALA A 53 3.83 -1.17 7.80
C ALA A 53 3.19 -0.06 6.89
N VAL A 54 1.88 0.11 6.69
CA VAL A 54 0.81 -0.01 7.67
C VAL A 54 -0.58 0.37 7.04
N PHE A 55 -1.63 0.29 7.90
CA PHE A 55 -2.95 0.99 8.08
C PHE A 55 -3.44 2.05 7.07
N GLY A 56 -4.73 1.94 6.71
CA GLY A 56 -5.58 3.00 6.12
C GLY A 56 -6.20 3.94 7.18
N THR A 57 -7.12 4.87 6.88
CA THR A 57 -8.29 4.72 5.99
C THR A 57 -8.81 6.04 5.38
N ASP A 58 -9.31 5.96 4.15
CA ASP A 58 -10.20 6.85 3.35
C ASP A 58 -9.77 8.28 2.98
N TYR A 59 -9.22 8.44 1.75
CA TYR A 59 -8.97 9.75 1.12
C TYR A 59 -10.33 10.30 0.72
N MET A 60 -10.97 11.00 1.66
CA MET A 60 -12.26 11.67 1.44
C MET A 60 -12.08 12.81 0.42
N ASN A 61 -12.05 12.43 -0.84
CA ASN A 61 -12.69 13.17 -1.91
C ASN A 61 -14.06 12.51 -2.14
N TRP A 62 -15.04 13.29 -2.60
CA TRP A 62 -16.45 12.90 -2.78
C TRP A 62 -16.65 11.60 -3.60
N ASP A 63 -15.61 11.13 -4.28
CA ASP A 63 -15.54 9.97 -5.15
C ASP A 63 -14.92 8.70 -4.52
N ARG A 64 -14.45 8.74 -3.26
CA ARG A 64 -13.87 7.57 -2.53
C ARG A 64 -12.75 6.87 -3.30
N LYS A 65 -11.78 7.62 -3.81
CA LYS A 65 -10.65 7.04 -4.55
C LYS A 65 -9.66 6.25 -3.67
N LEU A 66 -8.97 5.30 -4.33
CA LEU A 66 -8.03 4.34 -3.75
C LEU A 66 -6.92 5.04 -2.93
N THR A 67 -6.62 4.53 -1.73
CA THR A 67 -5.46 5.02 -0.96
C THR A 67 -4.18 4.42 -1.54
N LYS A 68 -3.25 5.29 -1.91
CA LYS A 68 -1.97 4.89 -2.51
C LYS A 68 -0.78 5.30 -1.66
N VAL A 69 0.16 4.39 -1.52
CA VAL A 69 1.43 4.62 -0.83
C VAL A 69 2.55 4.25 -1.79
N ALA A 70 3.20 5.26 -2.35
CA ALA A 70 4.41 5.08 -3.13
C ALA A 70 5.48 4.54 -2.19
N GLY A 71 6.24 3.56 -2.64
CA GLY A 71 7.19 2.89 -1.78
C GLY A 71 8.31 3.81 -1.29
N GLU A 72 9.14 3.22 -0.43
CA GLU A 72 10.33 3.80 0.18
C GLU A 72 10.02 4.63 1.45
N GLN A 73 10.49 4.38 2.68
CA GLN A 73 10.90 3.15 3.37
C GLN A 73 9.77 2.58 4.27
N ASN A 74 8.65 3.29 4.38
CA ASN A 74 7.33 3.01 4.94
C ASN A 74 7.07 2.72 6.44
N THR A 75 5.96 3.32 6.87
CA THR A 75 5.05 3.08 8.00
C THR A 75 3.85 4.03 7.70
N VAL A 76 2.57 3.65 7.73
CA VAL A 76 1.39 4.55 7.44
C VAL A 76 0.12 4.35 8.30
N ILE A 77 -0.30 5.34 9.09
CA ILE A 77 -1.56 5.28 9.87
C ILE A 77 -2.49 6.43 9.43
N GLY A 78 -3.82 6.22 9.39
CA GLY A 78 -4.85 7.04 8.69
C GLY A 78 -5.06 8.52 9.11
N VAL A 79 -5.92 9.32 8.49
CA VAL A 79 -7.08 9.13 7.59
C VAL A 79 -6.81 9.90 6.29
N GLY A 80 -7.16 9.35 5.14
CA GLY A 80 -7.11 10.06 3.86
C GLY A 80 -5.80 10.19 3.13
N ASN A 81 -5.29 9.07 2.60
CA ASN A 81 -3.89 9.02 2.20
C ASN A 81 -3.65 8.86 0.69
N LEU A 82 -2.79 9.77 0.20
CA LEU A 82 -2.05 9.66 -1.05
C LEU A 82 -0.61 10.09 -0.75
N VAL A 83 0.28 9.13 -0.47
CA VAL A 83 1.64 9.40 0.03
C VAL A 83 2.66 9.15 -1.07
N GLY A 84 3.51 10.14 -1.32
CA GLY A 84 4.51 10.10 -2.41
C GLY A 84 3.91 10.22 -3.81
N TYR A 85 2.59 10.44 -3.91
CA TYR A 85 1.86 10.72 -5.14
C TYR A 85 1.21 12.10 -5.07
N THR A 86 1.06 12.75 -6.22
CA THR A 86 0.31 14.01 -6.37
C THR A 86 -1.03 13.70 -7.03
N ALA A 87 -2.12 14.23 -6.48
CA ALA A 87 -3.44 14.15 -7.12
C ALA A 87 -3.54 15.16 -8.27
N GLU A 88 -4.09 14.74 -9.42
CA GLU A 88 -4.48 15.67 -10.47
C GLU A 88 -5.83 16.32 -10.15
N LYS A 89 -5.95 17.62 -10.46
CA LYS A 89 -7.19 18.36 -10.29
C LYS A 89 -8.21 17.84 -11.30
N ASP A 90 -9.40 17.49 -10.80
CA ASP A 90 -10.54 17.23 -11.65
C ASP A 90 -11.04 18.56 -12.25
N LEU A 91 -11.11 18.65 -13.58
CA LEU A 91 -11.62 19.85 -14.27
C LEU A 91 -13.15 19.96 -14.20
N SER A 92 -13.81 18.96 -13.61
CA SER A 92 -15.26 18.92 -13.42
C SER A 92 -15.74 19.30 -12.01
N ASP A 93 -14.82 19.65 -11.10
CA ASP A 93 -15.11 20.32 -9.81
C ASP A 93 -15.46 21.81 -10.01
#